data_AF-A0A9E6U2C5-F1
#
_entry.id   AF-A0A9E6U2C5-F1
#
_cell.length_a   1.000
_cell.length_b   1.000
_cell.length_c   1.000
_cell.angle_alpha   90.00
_cell.angle_beta   90.00
_cell.angle_gamma   90.00
#
_symmetry.space_group_name_H-M   'P 1'
#
loop_
_entity.id
_entity.type
_entity.pdbx_description
1 polymer ?
#
loop_
_entity_poly.entity_id
_entity_poly.type
_entity_poly.pdbx_seq_one_letter_code
_entity_poly.pdbx_strand_id
1 'polypeptide(L)'
;MANSPQLKPTLEAAIKQPSPIRTVEVRVQPSPQIASSPVAGRCEEFREIVEKYPWNSKIMLAIARAESNCNPRSDNSGLNTDGSYDYGLFQINSVHGHSRSILANPAKNTEIAFKIWQSQGYRAWSAYNNGSYLKFMN
;
A
#
# COMPACT_ATOMS: atom_id res chain seq x y z
N MET A 1 -43.64 27.52 -71.71
CA MET A 1 -44.72 26.86 -70.94
C MET A 1 -44.07 26.15 -69.75
N ALA A 2 -44.49 26.54 -68.56
CA ALA A 2 -44.53 25.80 -67.29
C ALA A 2 -43.27 25.10 -66.71
N ASN A 3 -43.00 25.49 -65.46
CA ASN A 3 -42.53 24.70 -64.30
C ASN A 3 -41.02 24.41 -64.11
N SER A 4 -40.45 25.12 -63.12
CA SER A 4 -39.74 24.68 -61.89
C SER A 4 -38.83 23.43 -61.91
N PRO A 5 -37.84 23.25 -61.01
CA PRO A 5 -37.48 24.05 -59.82
C PRO A 5 -35.96 24.35 -59.64
N GLN A 6 -35.71 25.15 -58.60
CA GLN A 6 -34.44 25.60 -58.01
C GLN A 6 -33.41 24.51 -57.70
N LEU A 7 -32.13 24.83 -57.95
CA LEU A 7 -31.00 24.34 -57.15
C LEU A 7 -30.06 25.52 -56.88
N LYS A 8 -30.16 26.06 -55.66
CA LYS A 8 -29.24 27.08 -55.15
C LYS A 8 -27.94 26.41 -54.69
N PRO A 9 -26.78 27.03 -54.95
CA PRO A 9 -25.48 26.48 -54.58
C PRO A 9 -25.16 26.69 -53.09
N THR A 10 -24.47 25.69 -52.57
CA THR A 10 -23.71 25.55 -51.33
C THR A 10 -22.88 26.79 -50.97
N LEU A 11 -22.89 27.25 -49.71
CA LEU A 11 -21.68 27.48 -48.89
C LEU A 11 -21.99 27.92 -47.44
N GLU A 12 -21.32 27.25 -46.50
CA GLU A 12 -20.86 27.66 -45.16
C GLU A 12 -21.77 28.43 -44.17
N ALA A 13 -22.13 27.74 -43.07
CA ALA A 13 -21.85 28.20 -41.70
C ALA A 13 -22.22 27.08 -40.70
N ALA A 14 -21.28 26.18 -40.42
CA ALA A 14 -21.46 25.14 -39.40
C ALA A 14 -21.23 25.73 -38.00
N ILE A 15 -22.32 26.12 -37.35
CA ILE A 15 -22.38 26.47 -35.93
C ILE A 15 -22.28 25.16 -35.14
N LYS A 16 -21.11 24.91 -34.54
CA LYS A 16 -20.87 23.70 -33.73
C LYS A 16 -21.34 23.95 -32.29
N GLN A 17 -22.56 23.51 -31.97
CA GLN A 17 -23.01 23.38 -30.58
C GLN A 17 -22.43 22.11 -29.94
N PRO A 18 -22.14 22.11 -28.62
CA PRO A 18 -21.54 20.98 -27.93
C PRO A 18 -22.53 19.83 -27.79
N SER A 19 -22.11 18.64 -28.25
CA SER A 19 -22.85 17.38 -28.07
C SER A 19 -22.68 16.85 -26.64
N PRO A 20 -23.69 16.17 -26.07
CA PRO A 20 -23.72 15.79 -24.67
C PRO A 20 -22.61 14.81 -24.29
N ILE A 21 -22.07 14.99 -23.08
CA ILE A 21 -21.11 14.12 -22.41
C ILE A 21 -21.62 12.68 -22.48
N ARG A 22 -20.96 11.85 -23.28
CA ARG A 22 -21.13 10.40 -23.25
C ARG A 22 -20.47 9.94 -21.96
N THR A 23 -21.26 9.56 -20.97
CA THR A 23 -20.81 8.83 -19.79
C THR A 23 -20.06 7.60 -20.30
N VAL A 24 -18.73 7.65 -20.25
CA VAL A 24 -17.91 6.45 -20.39
C VAL A 24 -18.13 5.72 -19.08
N GLU A 25 -19.07 4.78 -19.08
CA GLU A 25 -19.18 3.76 -18.05
C GLU A 25 -17.82 3.07 -18.00
N VAL A 26 -17.02 3.42 -16.99
CA VAL A 26 -15.81 2.66 -16.65
C VAL A 26 -16.33 1.31 -16.19
N ARG A 27 -16.41 0.38 -17.15
CA ARG A 27 -16.64 -1.03 -16.86
C ARG A 27 -15.44 -1.49 -16.06
N VAL A 28 -15.56 -1.43 -14.73
CA VAL A 28 -14.65 -2.08 -13.80
C VAL A 28 -14.71 -3.57 -14.15
N GLN A 29 -13.76 -4.01 -14.96
CA GLN A 29 -13.55 -5.43 -15.17
C GLN A 29 -13.15 -6.00 -13.80
N PRO A 30 -13.84 -7.02 -13.27
CA PRO A 30 -13.37 -7.65 -12.05
C PRO A 30 -11.99 -8.23 -12.35
N SER A 31 -10.97 -7.70 -11.69
CA SER A 31 -9.64 -8.32 -11.67
C SER A 31 -9.81 -9.78 -11.22
N PRO A 32 -9.01 -10.71 -11.75
CA PRO A 32 -9.12 -12.11 -11.37
C PRO A 32 -8.99 -12.22 -9.85
N GLN A 33 -10.10 -12.59 -9.20
CA GLN A 33 -10.10 -13.04 -7.82
C GLN A 33 -9.39 -14.39 -7.81
N ILE A 34 -8.05 -14.38 -7.85
CA ILE A 34 -7.30 -15.57 -7.48
C ILE A 34 -7.51 -15.72 -5.98
N ALA A 35 -8.28 -16.74 -5.63
CA ALA A 35 -8.63 -17.15 -4.29
C ALA A 35 -7.44 -16.99 -3.33
N SER A 36 -7.48 -15.95 -2.50
CA SER A 36 -6.66 -15.87 -1.31
C SER A 36 -7.15 -16.97 -0.37
N SER A 37 -6.46 -18.11 -0.40
CA SER A 37 -6.72 -19.22 0.52
C SER A 37 -6.75 -18.70 1.97
N PRO A 38 -7.69 -19.13 2.83
CA PRO A 38 -7.77 -18.70 4.23
C PRO A 38 -6.62 -19.19 5.13
N VAL A 39 -5.49 -19.65 4.57
CA VAL A 39 -4.38 -20.29 5.29
C VAL A 39 -3.10 -19.44 5.25
N ALA A 40 -3.08 -18.41 4.40
CA ALA A 40 -2.07 -17.36 4.40
C ALA A 40 -2.31 -16.45 5.62
N GLY A 41 -1.56 -16.64 6.70
CA GLY A 41 -1.75 -15.90 7.96
C GLY A 41 -1.75 -14.37 7.78
N ARG A 42 -2.17 -13.63 8.81
CA ARG A 42 -2.37 -12.15 8.80
C ARG A 42 -1.25 -11.31 8.15
N CYS A 43 -0.03 -11.84 8.05
CA CYS A 43 1.10 -11.19 7.41
C CYS A 43 0.99 -11.04 5.88
N GLU A 44 0.29 -11.96 5.21
CA GLU A 44 0.18 -11.96 3.75
C GLU A 44 -0.60 -10.75 3.23
N GLU A 45 -1.49 -10.18 4.04
CA GLU A 45 -2.16 -8.89 3.77
C GLU A 45 -1.16 -7.75 3.51
N PHE A 46 0.03 -7.82 4.11
CA PHE A 46 1.05 -6.78 3.98
C PHE A 46 2.12 -7.09 2.94
N ARG A 47 2.02 -8.22 2.23
CA ARG A 47 3.03 -8.62 1.24
C ARG A 47 3.28 -7.54 0.19
N GLU A 48 2.21 -7.02 -0.41
CA GLU A 48 2.33 -6.02 -1.49
C GLU A 48 3.00 -4.73 -1.02
N ILE A 49 2.76 -4.28 0.22
CA ILE A 49 3.41 -3.07 0.73
C ILE A 49 4.87 -3.31 1.11
N VAL A 50 5.22 -4.53 1.52
CA VAL A 50 6.59 -4.92 1.86
C VAL A 50 7.42 -5.14 0.59
N GLU A 51 6.86 -5.75 -0.45
CA GLU A 51 7.56 -6.04 -1.72
C GLU A 51 7.88 -4.79 -2.56
N LYS A 52 7.36 -3.61 -2.19
CA LYS A 52 7.70 -2.32 -2.82
C LYS A 52 9.17 -1.92 -2.64
N TYR A 53 9.88 -2.51 -1.69
CA TYR A 53 11.23 -2.11 -1.31
C TYR A 53 12.27 -3.19 -1.64
N PRO A 54 13.54 -2.82 -1.92
CA PRO A 54 14.58 -3.73 -2.40
C PRO A 54 15.18 -4.68 -1.34
N TRP A 55 14.60 -4.77 -0.14
CA TRP A 55 15.00 -5.77 0.85
C TRP A 55 14.50 -7.17 0.48
N ASN A 56 14.99 -8.20 1.16
CA ASN A 56 14.35 -9.51 1.15
C ASN A 56 12.98 -9.46 1.86
N SER A 57 11.90 -9.48 1.09
CA SER A 57 10.52 -9.40 1.60
C SER A 57 10.14 -10.55 2.53
N LYS A 58 10.65 -11.77 2.29
CA LYS A 58 10.41 -12.93 3.17
C LYS A 58 10.96 -12.68 4.58
N ILE A 59 12.19 -12.16 4.67
CA ILE A 59 12.80 -11.79 5.96
C ILE A 59 11.97 -10.71 6.65
N MET A 60 11.54 -9.67 5.92
CA MET A 60 10.77 -8.58 6.53
C MET A 60 9.38 -9.02 6.99
N LEU A 61 8.67 -9.86 6.23
CA LEU A 61 7.40 -10.43 6.67
C LEU A 61 7.58 -11.33 7.91
N ALA A 62 8.67 -12.08 7.97
CA ALA A 62 9.01 -12.87 9.15
C ALA A 62 9.35 -12.00 10.38
N ILE A 63 10.07 -10.90 10.19
CA ILE A 63 10.32 -9.88 11.23
C ILE A 63 9.00 -9.28 11.70
N ALA A 64 8.14 -8.80 10.80
CA ALA A 64 6.82 -8.24 11.17
C ALA A 64 5.97 -9.24 11.96
N ARG A 65 6.05 -10.53 11.62
CA ARG A 65 5.35 -11.59 12.35
C ARG A 65 5.94 -11.80 13.74
N ALA A 66 7.26 -11.76 13.89
CA ALA A 66 7.92 -11.88 15.18
C ALA A 66 7.68 -10.66 16.10
N GLU A 67 7.72 -9.46 15.53
CA GLU A 67 7.60 -8.19 16.26
C GLU A 67 6.16 -7.90 16.69
N SER A 68 5.17 -8.16 15.84
CA SER A 68 3.78 -7.73 16.08
C SER A 68 2.73 -8.78 15.81
N ASN A 69 3.11 -10.01 15.42
CA ASN A 69 2.21 -10.98 14.78
C ASN A 69 1.43 -10.35 13.61
N CYS A 70 2.11 -9.46 12.87
CA CYS A 70 1.54 -8.67 11.80
C CYS A 70 0.29 -7.89 12.22
N ASN A 71 0.33 -7.25 13.40
CA ASN A 71 -0.71 -6.36 13.89
C ASN A 71 -0.30 -4.89 13.70
N PRO A 72 -0.94 -4.14 12.78
CA PRO A 72 -0.62 -2.73 12.55
C PRO A 72 -0.84 -1.81 13.75
N ARG A 73 -1.58 -2.27 14.77
CA ARG A 73 -1.86 -1.52 16.00
C ARG A 73 -1.21 -2.14 17.23
N SER A 74 -0.20 -2.99 17.06
CA SER A 74 0.57 -3.53 18.18
C SER A 74 1.23 -2.39 18.93
N ASP A 75 0.99 -2.31 20.23
CA ASP A 75 1.46 -1.25 21.11
C ASP A 75 2.28 -1.85 22.24
N ASN A 76 3.57 -1.52 22.28
CA ASN A 76 4.49 -1.97 23.31
C ASN A 76 4.88 -0.85 24.29
N SER A 77 4.02 0.16 24.42
CA SER A 77 4.23 1.28 25.33
C SER A 77 4.42 0.80 26.77
N GLY A 78 5.41 1.40 27.46
CA GLY A 78 5.68 1.11 28.88
C GLY A 78 6.62 -0.07 29.13
N LEU A 79 7.12 -0.74 28.08
CA LEU A 79 8.18 -1.75 28.24
C LEU A 79 9.59 -1.16 28.20
N ASN A 80 9.78 -0.02 27.54
CA ASN A 80 11.10 0.60 27.41
C ASN A 80 11.39 1.50 28.63
N THR A 81 12.59 1.35 29.20
CA THR A 81 12.99 2.02 30.45
C THR A 81 13.24 3.52 30.29
N ASP A 82 13.45 3.99 29.06
CA ASP A 82 13.67 5.39 28.71
C ASP A 82 12.36 6.15 28.42
N GLY A 83 11.21 5.49 28.52
CA GLY A 83 9.89 6.06 28.21
C GLY A 83 9.58 6.12 26.72
N SER A 84 10.45 5.59 25.84
CA SER A 84 10.10 5.35 24.45
C SER A 84 9.05 4.23 24.32
N TYR A 85 8.51 4.05 23.13
CA TYR A 85 7.58 2.96 22.84
C TYR A 85 7.79 2.46 21.42
N ASP A 86 7.52 1.17 21.22
CA ASP A 86 7.52 0.56 19.90
C ASP A 86 6.08 0.37 19.41
N TYR A 87 5.82 0.70 18.14
CA TYR A 87 4.46 0.68 17.63
C TYR A 87 4.33 0.15 16.20
N GLY A 88 3.20 -0.52 15.97
CA GLY A 88 2.73 -0.94 14.67
C GLY A 88 3.44 -2.17 14.10
N LEU A 89 3.32 -2.32 12.78
CA LEU A 89 3.66 -3.55 12.04
C LEU A 89 5.10 -4.03 12.28
N PHE A 90 6.06 -3.10 12.22
CA PHE A 90 7.49 -3.34 12.42
C PHE A 90 8.01 -2.90 13.78
N GLN A 91 7.13 -2.63 14.75
CA GLN A 91 7.50 -2.16 16.10
C GLN A 91 8.54 -1.03 16.05
N ILE A 92 8.19 0.05 15.37
CA ILE A 92 9.09 1.19 15.20
C ILE A 92 9.12 1.99 16.49
N ASN A 93 10.32 2.21 17.01
CA ASN A 93 10.53 2.98 18.22
C ASN A 93 10.20 4.47 18.02
N SER A 94 9.57 5.08 19.02
CA SER A 94 9.15 6.48 19.01
C SER A 94 10.29 7.49 18.95
N VAL A 95 11.54 7.10 19.24
CA VAL A 95 12.74 7.95 19.05
C VAL A 95 12.91 8.45 17.61
N HIS A 96 12.29 7.80 16.64
CA HIS A 96 12.26 8.25 15.25
C HIS A 96 11.31 9.43 14.98
N GLY A 97 10.61 9.95 16.00
CA GLY A 97 9.85 11.20 15.91
C GLY A 97 8.51 11.09 15.18
N HIS A 98 7.94 9.88 15.07
CA HIS A 98 6.65 9.66 14.41
C HIS A 98 5.51 9.46 15.41
N SER A 99 4.35 10.05 15.13
CA SER A 99 3.17 9.88 15.96
C SER A 99 2.60 8.45 15.86
N ARG A 100 1.92 8.02 16.91
CA ARG A 100 1.24 6.71 16.95
C ARG A 100 0.27 6.51 15.78
N SER A 101 -0.45 7.54 15.36
CA SER A 101 -1.38 7.46 14.22
C SER A 101 -0.67 7.18 12.89
N ILE A 102 0.52 7.74 12.70
CA ILE A 102 1.37 7.44 11.54
C ILE A 102 1.89 6.01 11.62
N LEU A 103 2.38 5.59 12.79
CA LEU A 103 2.91 4.24 13.00
C LEU A 103 1.82 3.16 12.92
N ALA A 104 0.55 3.50 13.17
CA ALA A 104 -0.60 2.60 13.04
C ALA A 104 -0.98 2.30 11.58
N ASN A 105 -0.54 3.13 10.63
CA ASN A 105 -0.80 2.92 9.21
C ASN A 105 0.25 1.94 8.64
N PRO A 106 -0.12 0.74 8.14
CA PRO A 106 0.83 -0.24 7.66
C PRO A 106 1.77 0.31 6.59
N ALA A 107 1.25 1.05 5.61
CA ALA A 107 2.06 1.57 4.50
C ALA A 107 3.11 2.59 5.00
N LYS A 108 2.72 3.46 5.94
CA LYS A 108 3.65 4.43 6.55
C LYS A 108 4.66 3.76 7.48
N ASN A 109 4.22 2.80 8.28
CA ASN A 109 5.10 1.99 9.12
C ASN A 109 6.15 1.27 8.25
N THR A 110 5.75 0.62 7.15
CA THR A 110 6.68 -0.02 6.20
C THR A 110 7.62 0.99 5.53
N GLU A 111 7.14 2.18 5.15
CA GLU A 111 7.98 3.25 4.59
C GLU A 111 9.08 3.70 5.56
N ILE A 112 8.73 3.84 6.85
CA ILE A 112 9.70 4.23 7.89
C ILE A 112 10.65 3.07 8.18
N ALA A 113 10.16 1.83 8.27
CA ALA A 113 10.99 0.64 8.40
C ALA A 113 12.02 0.54 7.28
N PHE A 114 11.64 0.89 6.05
CA PHE A 114 12.59 0.94 4.93
C PHE A 114 13.71 1.95 5.15
N LYS A 115 13.40 3.17 5.61
CA LYS A 115 14.42 4.20 5.92
C LYS A 115 15.38 3.73 7.02
N ILE A 116 14.86 3.05 8.05
CA ILE A 116 15.66 2.45 9.11
C ILE A 116 16.57 1.36 8.52
N TRP A 117 16.01 0.44 7.74
CA TRP A 117 16.76 -0.63 7.08
C TRP A 117 17.87 -0.11 6.17
N GLN A 118 17.65 0.98 5.43
CA GLN A 118 18.69 1.59 4.59
C GLN A 118 19.92 2.05 5.40
N SER A 119 19.72 2.41 6.67
CA SER A 119 20.80 2.89 7.54
C SER A 119 21.44 1.79 8.40
N GLN A 120 20.66 0.79 8.82
CA GLN A 120 21.07 -0.19 9.84
C GLN A 120 21.01 -1.65 9.37
N GLY A 121 20.42 -1.90 8.19
CA GLY A 121 20.10 -3.23 7.71
C GLY A 121 19.07 -3.94 8.61
N TYR A 122 19.04 -5.27 8.54
CA TYR A 122 18.10 -6.08 9.34
C TYR A 122 18.38 -6.05 10.85
N ARG A 123 19.58 -5.65 11.26
CA ARG A 123 20.00 -5.61 12.66
C ARG A 123 19.34 -4.50 13.48
N ALA A 124 18.55 -3.63 12.84
CA ALA A 124 17.70 -2.68 13.54
C ALA A 124 16.61 -3.37 14.39
N TRP A 125 16.21 -4.60 14.03
CA TRP A 125 15.16 -5.33 14.73
C TRP A 125 15.74 -6.39 15.67
N SER A 126 15.28 -6.37 16.92
CA SER A 126 15.59 -7.40 17.91
C SER A 126 15.17 -8.78 17.42
N ALA A 127 14.04 -8.90 16.72
CA ALA A 127 13.59 -10.16 16.16
C ALA A 127 14.58 -10.80 15.16
N TYR A 128 15.34 -9.97 14.43
CA TYR A 128 16.41 -10.44 13.57
C TYR A 128 17.64 -10.86 14.39
N ASN A 129 18.07 -10.01 15.32
CA ASN A 129 19.27 -10.24 16.13
C ASN A 129 19.18 -11.50 17.00
N ASN A 130 18.00 -11.79 17.57
CA ASN A 130 17.77 -12.96 18.40
C ASN A 130 17.28 -14.21 17.62
N GLY A 131 17.16 -14.11 16.29
CA GLY A 131 16.74 -15.20 15.41
C GLY A 131 15.28 -15.61 15.52
N SER A 132 14.43 -14.91 16.29
CA SER A 132 13.02 -15.26 16.44
C SER A 132 12.23 -15.21 15.13
N TYR A 133 12.66 -14.38 14.16
CA TYR A 133 12.07 -14.34 12.82
C TYR A 133 12.19 -15.67 12.06
N LEU A 134 13.21 -16.50 12.36
CA LEU A 134 13.45 -17.76 11.65
C LEU A 134 12.30 -18.76 11.82
N LYS A 135 11.52 -18.65 12.91
CA LYS A 135 10.31 -19.45 13.14
C LYS A 135 9.24 -19.27 12.05
N PHE A 136 9.37 -18.21 11.24
CA PHE A 136 8.41 -17.81 10.22
C PHE A 136 8.98 -17.85 8.80
N MET A 137 10.14 -18.50 8.59
CA MET A 137 10.85 -18.55 7.30
C MET A 137 10.67 -19.87 6.52
N ASN A 138 9.76 -20.74 6.97
CA ASN A 138 9.52 -22.07 6.38
C ASN A 138 8.66 -22.02 5.11
#